data_AF-E0LZD5-F1
#
_entry.id   AF-E0LZD5-F1
#
_cell.length_a   1.000
_cell.length_b   1.000
_cell.length_c   1.000
_cell.angle_alpha   90.00
_cell.angle_beta   90.00
_cell.angle_gamma   90.00
#
_symmetry.space_group_name_H-M   'P 1'
#
loop_
_entity.id
_entity.type
_entity.pdbx_description
1 polymer ?
#
loop_
_entity_poly.entity_id
_entity_poly.type
_entity_poly.pdbx_seq_one_letter_code
_entity_poly.pdbx_strand_id
1 'polypeptide(L)'
;MLIQNDEKGHVIIGEAALSLALGEKEISIASLFTQLGLMAKSESNADRLEKIDKARSWLSSFTSPAVAQQQVPYLRTLAGLNEELN
;
A
#
# COMPACT_ATOMS: atom_id res chain seq x y z
N MET A 1 7.17 -20.80 -10.26
CA MET A 1 7.01 -19.52 -9.56
C MET A 1 5.56 -19.41 -9.13
N LEU A 2 5.28 -19.55 -7.84
CA LEU A 2 3.95 -19.41 -7.25
C LEU A 2 3.83 -17.99 -6.68
N ILE A 3 3.66 -17.01 -7.56
CA ILE A 3 3.02 -15.75 -7.14
C ILE A 3 1.53 -16.08 -7.19
N GLN A 4 1.03 -16.57 -6.06
CA GLN A 4 -0.34 -17.03 -5.93
C GLN A 4 -1.29 -15.91 -6.34
N ASN A 5 -2.23 -16.34 -7.15
CA ASN A 5 -3.22 -15.60 -7.88
C ASN A 5 -4.36 -15.17 -6.94
N ASP A 6 -4.06 -14.40 -5.89
CA ASP A 6 -5.08 -13.72 -5.05
C ASP A 6 -5.57 -12.43 -5.78
N GLU A 7 -6.17 -12.65 -6.94
CA GLU A 7 -7.37 -12.00 -7.51
C GLU A 7 -7.75 -10.52 -7.18
N LYS A 8 -6.78 -9.60 -7.11
CA LYS A 8 -6.86 -8.10 -7.13
C LYS A 8 -6.32 -7.46 -5.86
N GLY A 9 -5.08 -7.80 -5.49
CA GLY A 9 -4.28 -6.98 -4.58
C GLY A 9 -4.38 -5.50 -4.97
N HIS A 10 -4.96 -4.70 -4.07
CA HIS A 10 -5.35 -3.29 -4.20
C HIS A 10 -4.81 -2.52 -5.43
N VAL A 11 -5.36 -2.77 -6.63
CA VAL A 11 -4.94 -2.12 -7.89
C VAL A 11 -4.98 -0.59 -7.74
N ILE A 12 -5.92 -0.10 -6.94
CA ILE A 12 -6.12 1.30 -6.65
C ILE A 12 -4.95 1.97 -5.90
N ILE A 13 -4.15 1.19 -5.14
CA ILE A 13 -2.90 1.68 -4.55
C ILE A 13 -1.86 1.90 -5.64
N GLY A 14 -1.79 1.00 -6.63
CA GLY A 14 -0.95 1.17 -7.81
C GLY A 14 -1.35 2.39 -8.64
N GLU A 15 -2.64 2.64 -8.85
CA GLU A 15 -3.15 3.85 -9.52
C GLU A 15 -2.79 5.13 -8.76
N ALA A 16 -2.92 5.12 -7.43
CA ALA A 16 -2.53 6.24 -6.58
C ALA A 16 -1.00 6.48 -6.63
N ALA A 17 -0.20 5.41 -6.54
CA ALA A 17 1.26 5.48 -6.64
C ALA A 17 1.72 6.00 -8.00
N LEU A 18 1.10 5.53 -9.09
CA LEU A 18 1.39 6.01 -10.44
C LEU A 18 1.06 7.50 -10.58
N SER A 19 -0.07 7.95 -10.05
CA SER A 19 -0.45 9.36 -10.08
C SER A 19 0.53 10.25 -9.31
N LEU A 20 1.08 9.75 -8.19
CA LEU A 20 2.13 10.43 -7.43
C LEU A 20 3.45 10.45 -8.20
N ALA A 21 3.85 9.33 -8.81
CA ALA A 21 5.07 9.19 -9.60
C ALA A 21 5.06 10.12 -10.82
N LEU A 22 3.95 10.18 -11.54
CA LEU A 22 3.77 11.09 -12.69
C LEU A 22 3.80 12.57 -12.27
N GLY A 23 3.45 12.87 -11.01
CA GLY A 23 3.56 14.20 -10.43
C GLY A 23 4.91 14.48 -9.77
N GLU A 24 5.90 13.58 -9.91
CA GLU A 24 7.21 13.65 -9.25
C GLU A 24 7.11 13.82 -7.72
N LYS A 25 6.04 13.28 -7.13
CA LYS A 25 5.78 13.35 -5.69
C LYS A 25 6.39 12.13 -5.01
N GLU A 26 6.88 12.34 -3.79
CA GLU A 26 7.31 11.27 -2.91
C GLU A 26 6.18 10.26 -2.71
N ILE A 27 6.52 8.97 -2.81
CA ILE A 27 5.61 7.85 -2.56
C ILE A 27 5.83 7.37 -1.12
N SER A 28 5.07 7.94 -0.20
CA SER A 28 4.98 7.55 1.22
C SER A 28 3.56 7.12 1.59
N ILE A 29 3.39 6.43 2.73
CA ILE A 29 2.05 6.06 3.25
C ILE A 29 1.14 7.30 3.36
N ALA A 30 1.66 8.41 3.85
CA ALA A 30 0.92 9.67 3.99
C ALA A 30 0.48 10.23 2.63
N SER A 31 1.37 10.22 1.63
CA SER A 31 1.05 10.68 0.27
C SER A 31 0.01 9.78 -0.42
N LEU A 32 0.10 8.45 -0.25
CA LEU A 32 -0.85 7.48 -0.79
C LEU A 32 -2.22 7.63 -0.13
N PHE A 33 -2.26 7.82 1.18
CA PHE A 33 -3.50 8.04 1.92
C PHE A 33 -4.21 9.32 1.47
N THR A 34 -3.42 10.39 1.23
CA THR A 34 -3.92 11.65 0.68
C THR A 34 -4.46 11.47 -0.73
N GLN A 35 -3.72 10.80 -1.60
CA GLN A 35 -4.11 10.57 -3.00
C GLN A 35 -5.37 9.70 -3.12
N LEU A 36 -5.47 8.63 -2.33
CA LEU A 36 -6.68 7.81 -2.24
C LEU A 36 -7.88 8.61 -1.73
N GLY A 37 -7.66 9.53 -0.78
CA GLY A 37 -8.70 10.46 -0.33
C GLY A 37 -9.17 11.42 -1.42
N LEU A 38 -8.27 11.89 -2.29
CA LEU A 38 -8.63 12.70 -3.46
C LEU A 38 -9.42 11.90 -4.48
N MET A 39 -8.99 10.67 -4.78
CA MET A 39 -9.70 9.77 -5.69
C MET A 39 -11.12 9.48 -5.21
N ALA A 40 -11.33 9.28 -3.90
CA ALA A 40 -12.66 9.06 -3.33
C ALA A 40 -13.59 10.27 -3.47
N LYS A 41 -13.07 11.51 -3.40
CA LYS A 41 -13.88 12.72 -3.58
C LYS A 41 -14.41 12.88 -5.00
N SER A 42 -13.66 12.41 -5.99
CA SER A 42 -14.04 12.44 -7.41
C SER A 42 -14.79 11.20 -7.89
N GLU A 43 -14.90 10.15 -7.06
CA GLU A 43 -15.47 8.86 -7.45
C GLU A 43 -16.95 8.78 -7.06
N SER A 44 -17.78 8.34 -8.01
CA SER A 44 -19.23 8.18 -7.82
C SER A 44 -19.65 6.71 -7.80
N ASN A 45 -18.76 5.80 -8.21
CA ASN A 45 -19.01 4.37 -8.22
C ASN A 45 -18.77 3.77 -6.83
N ALA A 46 -19.82 3.20 -6.24
CA ALA A 46 -19.78 2.57 -4.92
C ALA A 46 -18.77 1.42 -4.80
N ASP A 47 -18.60 0.59 -5.85
CA ASP A 47 -17.62 -0.51 -5.86
C ASP A 47 -16.17 0.02 -5.84
N ARG A 48 -15.92 1.15 -6.52
CA ARG A 48 -14.60 1.81 -6.45
C ARG A 48 -14.37 2.48 -5.10
N LEU A 49 -15.39 3.12 -4.52
CA LEU A 49 -15.28 3.68 -3.17
C LEU A 49 -14.96 2.61 -2.13
N GLU A 50 -15.58 1.43 -2.21
CA GLU A 50 -15.27 0.30 -1.33
C GLU A 50 -13.82 -0.17 -1.50
N LYS A 51 -13.30 -0.21 -2.73
CA LYS A 51 -11.90 -0.54 -2.99
C LYS A 51 -10.93 0.51 -2.43
N ILE A 52 -11.29 1.79 -2.51
CA ILE A 52 -10.49 2.87 -1.90
C ILE A 52 -10.47 2.72 -0.38
N ASP A 53 -11.60 2.42 0.24
CA ASP A 53 -11.70 2.25 1.68
C ASP A 53 -10.88 1.04 2.18
N LYS A 54 -11.00 -0.10 1.49
CA LYS A 54 -10.17 -1.30 1.74
C LYS A 54 -8.67 -0.98 1.61
N ALA A 55 -8.27 -0.26 0.57
CA ALA A 55 -6.89 0.16 0.38
C ALA A 55 -6.37 1.07 1.50
N ARG A 56 -7.19 2.01 1.98
CA ARG A 56 -6.84 2.90 3.09
C ARG A 56 -6.72 2.14 4.41
N SER A 57 -7.64 1.20 4.67
CA SER A 57 -7.59 0.32 5.83
C SER A 57 -6.34 -0.57 5.80
N TRP A 58 -6.01 -1.13 4.64
CA TRP A 58 -4.78 -1.89 4.44
C TRP A 58 -3.53 -1.04 4.71
N LEU A 59 -3.44 0.17 4.14
CA LEU A 59 -2.32 1.10 4.39
C LEU A 59 -2.18 1.48 5.86
N SER A 60 -3.28 1.70 6.58
CA SER A 60 -3.23 2.00 8.02
C SER A 60 -2.67 0.86 8.87
N SER A 61 -2.75 -0.37 8.38
CA SER A 61 -2.19 -1.54 9.08
C SER A 61 -0.64 -1.52 9.06
N PHE A 62 -0.02 -0.80 8.12
CA PHE A 62 1.44 -0.65 8.02
C PHE A 62 2.00 0.48 8.90
N THR A 63 1.16 1.18 9.67
CA THR A 63 1.60 2.22 10.62
C THR A 63 2.43 1.63 11.77
N SER A 64 2.39 0.30 11.98
CA SER A 64 3.26 -0.42 12.91
C SER A 64 4.32 -1.26 12.16
N PRO A 65 5.62 -1.06 12.44
CA PRO A 65 6.70 -1.86 11.85
C PRO A 65 6.54 -3.37 12.09
N ALA A 66 5.98 -3.76 13.23
CA ALA A 66 5.75 -5.16 13.58
C ALA A 66 4.73 -5.83 12.65
N VAL A 67 3.72 -5.08 12.20
CA VAL A 67 2.68 -5.58 11.27
C VAL A 67 3.23 -5.67 9.84
N ALA A 68 4.06 -4.71 9.43
CA ALA A 68 4.75 -4.76 8.15
C ALA A 68 5.65 -6.01 8.01
N GLN A 69 6.37 -6.36 9.09
CA GLN A 69 7.22 -7.56 9.14
C GLN A 69 6.43 -8.88 9.16
N GLN A 70 5.23 -8.92 9.75
CA GLN A 70 4.35 -10.09 9.72
C GLN A 70 3.68 -10.30 8.37
N GLN A 71 3.24 -9.22 7.72
CA GLN A 71 2.50 -9.29 6.46
C GLN A 71 3.41 -9.47 5.24
N VAL A 72 4.68 -9.08 5.33
CA VAL A 72 5.66 -9.23 4.25
C VAL A 72 6.86 -10.04 4.76
N PRO A 73 6.83 -11.38 4.63
CA PRO A 73 7.86 -12.27 5.18
C PRO A 73 9.29 -11.91 4.74
N TYR A 74 9.44 -11.35 3.55
CA TYR A 74 10.75 -10.89 3.04
C TYR A 74 11.33 -9.71 3.84
N LEU A 75 10.49 -8.82 4.39
CA LEU A 75 10.95 -7.73 5.26
C LEU A 75 11.52 -8.25 6.58
N ARG A 76 11.01 -9.38 7.08
CA ARG A 76 11.57 -10.06 8.27
C ARG A 76 12.98 -10.60 7.99
N THR A 77 13.19 -11.18 6.81
CA THR A 77 14.53 -11.66 6.40
C THR A 77 15.52 -10.51 6.31
N LEU A 78 15.13 -9.39 5.70
CA LEU A 78 15.99 -8.21 5.60
C LEU A 78 16.28 -7.56 6.96
N ALA A 79 15.28 -7.51 7.86
CA ALA A 79 15.48 -7.00 9.22
C ALA A 79 16.49 -7.85 10.01
N GLY A 80 16.37 -9.19 9.94
CA GLY A 80 17.30 -10.10 10.63
C GLY A 80 18.74 -10.03 10.08
N LEU A 81 18.91 -9.84 8.77
CA LEU A 81 20.24 -9.65 8.17
C LEU A 81 20.92 -8.35 8.63
N ASN A 82 20.14 -7.33 8.97
CA ASN A 82 20.69 -6.05 9.45
C ASN A 82 21.15 -6.12 10.91
N GLU A 83 20.65 -7.09 11.69
CA GLU A 83 21.09 -7.35 13.08
C GLU A 83 22.36 -8.20 13.16
N GLU A 84 22.67 -9.02 12.15
CA GLU A 84 23.94 -9.79 12.10
C GLU A 84 25.16 -8.96 11.67
N LEU A 85 24.94 -7.76 11.12
CA LEU A 85 25.98 -6.87 10.61
C LEU A 85 26.42 -5.79 11.61
N ASN A 86 25.93 -5.82 12.85
CA ASN A 86 26.23 -4.84 13.91
C ASN A 86 26.77 -5.52 15.18
#